data_AF-A0A0V8IS27-F1
#
_entry.id   AF-A0A0V8IS27-F1
#
_cell.length_a   1.000
_cell.length_b   1.000
_cell.length_c   1.000
_cell.angle_alpha   90.00
_cell.angle_beta   90.00
_cell.angle_gamma   90.00
#
_symmetry.space_group_name_H-M   'P 1'
#
loop_
_entity.id
_entity.type
_entity.pdbx_description
1 polymer ?
#
loop_
_entity_poly.entity_id
_entity_poly.type
_entity_poly.pdbx_seq_one_letter_code
_entity_poly.pdbx_strand_id
1 'polypeptide(L)'
;MRIDDETWRQLLAPDGTAAASKFQRNFVRAAVARVTGTRPSLMHLTLGQAASVFDYIGESPAKLNAGGRGEAGVEKAGVIAQWTLLGLLLMVVTLSSPAGILLAAGIVGLIFLMRKRRRRRQAWEDETWSGNSDVPSPTPDVRTGVEVSGTATPLHPVSVEAATAASRRNHAKTPKGEPYRMSLGRPEWPNVEVVGEHAYGEGIRAALRASGALTAQRSEGEAESLQVELVAEPDNPYDSNAISVRWNGRVLGYLSREDAVRYAQPVRRIIASGLVAASSARIWAYDEGNQLRARVTVALPEPAMIAPLNEPPTGVNTLLPWGSGIQILKEEDHFDVLSRYVPSEGIGLLFVTLHKEIYTLKNGTQRPFVEVRLNGERVGELSNVTSAHLLPLLDHTEAVGETALAYAKITGSALAAQLVLQAAKATEISTAWLVTGPHTAPKLLPTATEYVVPPAYVK
;
A
#
# COMPACT_ATOMS: atom_id res chain seq x y z
N MET A 1 -29.26 -8.56 1.10
CA MET A 1 -29.61 -7.96 2.40
C MET A 1 -28.44 -7.11 2.85
N ARG A 2 -28.60 -5.79 3.06
CA ARG A 2 -27.51 -4.91 3.49
C ARG A 2 -27.81 -4.45 4.91
N ILE A 3 -26.85 -4.63 5.81
CA ILE A 3 -26.95 -4.18 7.21
C ILE A 3 -26.45 -2.74 7.22
N ASP A 4 -27.29 -1.80 7.65
CA ASP A 4 -26.90 -0.39 7.77
C ASP A 4 -26.04 -0.12 9.01
N ASP A 5 -25.43 1.06 9.06
CA ASP A 5 -24.45 1.40 10.10
C ASP A 5 -25.09 1.53 11.49
N GLU A 6 -26.37 1.92 11.56
CA GLU A 6 -27.09 2.06 12.82
C GLU A 6 -27.46 0.67 13.39
N THR A 7 -27.87 -0.24 12.52
CA THR A 7 -28.06 -1.66 12.85
C THR A 7 -26.74 -2.28 13.29
N TRP A 8 -25.62 -1.99 12.63
CA TRP A 8 -24.31 -2.47 13.08
C TRP A 8 -23.94 -1.95 14.46
N ARG A 9 -24.22 -0.67 14.77
CA ARG A 9 -24.00 -0.11 16.12
C ARG A 9 -24.82 -0.82 17.18
N GLN A 10 -26.07 -1.16 16.87
CA GLN A 10 -26.94 -1.90 17.77
C GLN A 10 -26.46 -3.35 17.97
N LEU A 11 -26.08 -4.04 16.88
CA LEU A 11 -25.58 -5.41 16.93
C LEU A 11 -24.22 -5.55 17.63
N LEU A 12 -23.41 -4.48 17.62
CA LEU A 12 -22.08 -4.43 18.23
C LEU A 12 -22.04 -3.57 19.50
N ALA A 13 -23.20 -3.29 20.10
CA ALA A 13 -23.26 -2.62 21.38
C ALA A 13 -22.47 -3.43 22.44
N PRO A 14 -21.81 -2.77 23.40
CA PRO A 14 -21.11 -3.46 24.48
C PRO A 14 -22.09 -4.35 25.26
N ASP A 15 -21.79 -5.65 25.34
CA ASP A 15 -22.68 -6.66 25.92
C ASP A 15 -22.08 -7.38 27.13
N GLY A 16 -20.82 -7.07 27.49
CA GLY A 16 -20.12 -7.65 28.64
C GLY A 16 -19.81 -9.15 28.50
N THR A 17 -20.01 -9.76 27.33
CA THR A 17 -19.76 -11.19 27.15
C THR A 17 -18.30 -11.47 26.78
N ALA A 18 -17.87 -12.73 27.00
CA ALA A 18 -16.51 -13.14 26.69
C ALA A 18 -16.19 -12.96 25.19
N ALA A 19 -14.93 -12.64 24.88
CA ALA A 19 -14.47 -12.51 23.50
C ALA A 19 -14.68 -13.82 22.72
N ALA A 20 -15.30 -13.75 21.54
CA ALA A 20 -15.48 -14.93 20.70
C ALA A 20 -14.13 -15.43 20.19
N SER A 21 -13.94 -16.75 20.04
CA SER A 21 -12.71 -17.33 19.52
C SER A 21 -12.44 -16.91 18.07
N LYS A 22 -11.18 -17.03 17.61
CA LYS A 22 -10.81 -16.71 16.23
C LYS A 22 -11.62 -17.53 15.20
N PHE A 23 -11.92 -18.78 15.50
CA PHE A 23 -12.74 -19.64 14.64
C PHE A 23 -14.19 -19.18 14.62
N GLN A 24 -14.75 -18.81 15.77
CA GLN A 24 -16.09 -18.26 15.88
C GLN A 24 -16.21 -16.94 15.11
N ARG A 25 -15.28 -15.99 15.28
CA ARG A 25 -15.27 -14.72 14.54
C ARG A 25 -15.17 -14.93 13.03
N ASN A 26 -14.31 -15.83 12.56
CA ASN A 26 -14.19 -16.13 11.14
C ASN A 26 -15.47 -16.77 10.57
N PHE A 27 -16.12 -17.63 11.35
CA PHE A 27 -17.39 -18.24 10.96
C PHE A 27 -18.50 -17.20 10.86
N VAL A 28 -18.59 -16.28 11.81
CA VAL A 28 -19.56 -15.18 11.78
C VAL A 28 -19.37 -14.32 10.52
N ARG A 29 -18.14 -13.93 10.22
CA ARG A 29 -17.83 -13.17 8.99
C ARG A 29 -18.21 -13.91 7.73
N ALA A 30 -18.02 -15.23 7.68
CA ALA A 30 -18.39 -16.03 6.53
C ALA A 30 -19.91 -16.17 6.37
N ALA A 31 -20.65 -16.27 7.49
CA ALA A 31 -22.11 -16.28 7.46
C ALA A 31 -22.68 -14.92 7.01
N VAL A 32 -22.16 -13.81 7.56
CA VAL A 32 -22.53 -12.46 7.13
C VAL A 32 -22.21 -12.25 5.65
N ALA A 33 -21.05 -12.70 5.18
CA ALA A 33 -20.68 -12.59 3.77
C ALA A 33 -21.61 -13.38 2.84
N ARG A 34 -22.10 -14.54 3.25
CA ARG A 34 -23.08 -15.33 2.46
C ARG A 34 -24.41 -14.61 2.30
N VAL A 35 -24.85 -13.86 3.31
CA VAL A 35 -26.16 -13.18 3.32
C VAL A 35 -26.08 -11.76 2.75
N THR A 36 -24.96 -11.07 2.96
CA THR A 36 -24.79 -9.65 2.61
C THR A 36 -23.89 -9.39 1.41
N GLY A 37 -23.13 -10.38 0.95
CA GLY A 37 -22.09 -10.23 -0.08
C GLY A 37 -20.84 -9.49 0.40
N THR A 38 -20.81 -9.02 1.66
CA THR A 38 -19.69 -8.24 2.22
C THR A 38 -19.11 -8.94 3.45
N ARG A 39 -17.78 -8.93 3.61
CA ARG A 39 -17.08 -9.62 4.70
C ARG A 39 -16.53 -8.62 5.73
N PRO A 40 -17.27 -8.31 6.80
CA PRO A 40 -16.87 -7.28 7.76
C PRO A 40 -15.66 -7.70 8.61
N SER A 41 -14.96 -6.70 9.18
CA SER A 41 -13.72 -6.92 9.93
C SER A 41 -13.93 -7.54 11.31
N LEU A 42 -15.08 -7.37 11.99
CA LEU A 42 -15.51 -8.01 13.26
C LEU A 42 -14.37 -8.57 14.15
N MET A 43 -13.37 -7.75 14.52
CA MET A 43 -12.12 -8.21 15.16
C MET A 43 -12.27 -8.45 16.66
N HIS A 44 -13.06 -7.63 17.34
CA HIS A 44 -13.29 -7.67 18.79
C HIS A 44 -14.66 -8.21 19.15
N LEU A 45 -15.23 -9.03 18.26
CA LEU A 45 -16.57 -9.57 18.45
C LEU A 45 -16.63 -10.46 19.70
N THR A 46 -17.55 -10.17 20.60
CA THR A 46 -17.88 -11.00 21.76
C THR A 46 -18.87 -12.11 21.39
N LEU A 47 -19.10 -13.07 22.28
CA LEU A 47 -20.03 -14.18 22.03
C LEU A 47 -21.48 -13.72 21.91
N GLY A 48 -21.91 -12.74 22.72
CA GLY A 48 -23.24 -12.18 22.65
C GLY A 48 -23.45 -11.33 21.41
N GLN A 49 -22.49 -10.48 21.03
CA GLN A 49 -22.50 -9.77 19.75
C GLN A 49 -22.54 -10.74 18.55
N ALA A 50 -21.79 -11.84 18.62
CA ALA A 50 -21.82 -12.88 17.60
C ALA A 50 -23.20 -13.56 17.49
N ALA A 51 -23.88 -13.79 18.62
CA ALA A 51 -25.23 -14.33 18.65
C ALA A 51 -26.25 -13.32 18.08
N SER A 52 -26.17 -12.05 18.46
CA SER A 52 -27.02 -10.98 17.92
C SER A 52 -26.88 -10.84 16.41
N VAL A 53 -25.66 -10.92 15.88
CA VAL A 53 -25.40 -10.91 14.44
C VAL A 53 -26.00 -12.14 13.75
N PHE A 54 -26.01 -13.31 14.40
CA PHE A 54 -26.61 -14.53 13.87
C PHE A 54 -28.12 -14.48 13.84
N ASP A 55 -28.75 -14.05 14.92
CA ASP A 55 -30.20 -13.83 14.97
C ASP A 55 -30.64 -12.84 13.89
N TYR A 56 -29.88 -11.77 13.67
CA TYR A 56 -30.18 -10.77 12.65
C TYR A 56 -30.12 -11.33 11.21
N ILE A 57 -29.17 -12.22 10.91
CA ILE A 57 -29.05 -12.84 9.57
C ILE A 57 -29.88 -14.13 9.40
N GLY A 58 -30.74 -14.46 10.39
CA GLY A 58 -31.59 -15.65 10.36
C GLY A 58 -30.83 -16.97 10.56
N GLU A 59 -29.65 -16.94 11.16
CA GLU A 59 -28.84 -18.11 11.49
C GLU A 59 -28.96 -18.42 13.00
N SER A 60 -29.02 -19.69 13.38
CA SER A 60 -29.15 -20.06 14.80
C SER A 60 -27.85 -19.77 15.57
N PRO A 61 -27.91 -19.07 16.73
CA PRO A 61 -26.75 -18.86 17.62
C PRO A 61 -26.07 -20.14 18.10
N ALA A 62 -26.80 -21.26 18.15
CA ALA A 62 -26.25 -22.58 18.51
C ALA A 62 -25.13 -23.03 17.54
N LYS A 63 -25.09 -22.50 16.31
CA LYS A 63 -24.03 -22.77 15.34
C LYS A 63 -22.67 -22.17 15.72
N LEU A 64 -22.63 -21.23 16.67
CA LEU A 64 -21.37 -20.68 17.20
C LEU A 64 -20.54 -21.72 17.94
N ASN A 65 -21.19 -22.70 18.56
CA ASN A 65 -20.55 -23.77 19.33
C ASN A 65 -20.62 -25.15 18.64
N ALA A 66 -21.34 -25.27 17.53
CA ALA A 66 -21.47 -26.52 16.79
C ALA A 66 -20.14 -26.94 16.12
N GLY A 67 -19.81 -28.23 16.16
CA GLY A 67 -18.61 -28.78 15.52
C GLY A 67 -17.29 -28.47 16.25
N GLY A 68 -17.35 -28.30 17.58
CA GLY A 68 -16.17 -28.07 18.44
C GLY A 68 -15.57 -26.66 18.37
N ARG A 69 -16.31 -25.68 17.82
CA ARG A 69 -15.91 -24.26 17.82
C ARG A 69 -16.09 -23.68 19.22
N GLY A 70 -15.06 -23.03 19.76
CA GLY A 70 -15.04 -22.56 21.16
C GLY A 70 -14.44 -23.55 22.16
N GLU A 71 -14.17 -24.81 21.76
CA GLU A 71 -13.44 -25.77 22.59
C GLU A 71 -11.94 -25.74 22.26
N ALA A 72 -11.12 -25.33 23.23
CA ALA A 72 -9.68 -25.12 23.05
C ALA A 72 -8.93 -26.38 22.53
N GLY A 73 -9.42 -27.58 22.84
CA GLY A 73 -8.84 -28.85 22.36
C GLY A 73 -9.07 -29.10 20.87
N VAL A 74 -10.30 -28.86 20.38
CA VAL A 74 -10.68 -29.09 18.98
C VAL A 74 -10.08 -28.02 18.06
N GLU A 75 -9.98 -26.78 18.53
CA GLU A 75 -9.31 -25.71 17.78
C GLU A 75 -7.81 -25.98 17.59
N LYS A 76 -7.13 -26.52 18.61
CA LYS A 76 -5.73 -26.96 18.51
C LYS A 76 -5.60 -28.14 17.54
N ALA A 77 -6.49 -29.12 17.62
CA ALA A 77 -6.49 -30.28 16.73
C ALA A 77 -6.72 -29.88 15.26
N GLY A 78 -7.63 -28.94 14.97
CA GLY A 78 -7.88 -28.44 13.62
C GLY A 78 -6.69 -27.67 13.04
N VAL A 79 -6.01 -26.87 13.87
CA VAL A 79 -4.77 -26.20 13.45
C VAL A 79 -3.67 -27.22 13.15
N ILE A 80 -3.51 -28.22 14.01
CA ILE A 80 -2.53 -29.30 13.81
C ILE A 80 -2.84 -30.07 12.52
N ALA A 81 -4.10 -30.44 12.29
CA ALA A 81 -4.56 -31.14 11.08
C ALA A 81 -4.31 -30.32 9.80
N GLN A 82 -4.52 -29.01 9.83
CA GLN A 82 -4.25 -28.13 8.70
C GLN A 82 -2.74 -28.08 8.37
N TRP A 83 -1.89 -28.07 9.40
CA TRP A 83 -0.44 -28.08 9.22
C TRP A 83 0.11 -29.42 8.78
N THR A 84 -0.44 -30.53 9.29
CA THR A 84 -0.05 -31.87 8.84
C THR A 84 -0.46 -32.10 7.38
N LEU A 85 -1.64 -31.64 6.96
CA LEU A 85 -2.07 -31.71 5.56
C LEU A 85 -1.16 -30.88 4.64
N LEU A 86 -0.79 -29.66 5.07
CA LEU A 86 0.16 -28.82 4.33
C LEU A 86 1.54 -29.46 4.25
N GLY A 87 2.01 -30.06 5.35
CA GLY A 87 3.27 -30.81 5.36
C GLY A 87 3.26 -31.99 4.41
N LEU A 88 2.16 -32.76 4.37
CA LEU A 88 1.98 -33.89 3.45
C LEU A 88 1.96 -33.42 1.98
N LEU A 89 1.26 -32.32 1.70
CA LEU A 89 1.23 -31.70 0.37
C LEU A 89 2.63 -31.26 -0.08
N LEU A 90 3.38 -30.58 0.79
CA LEU A 90 4.75 -30.17 0.51
C LEU A 90 5.65 -31.39 0.30
N MET A 91 5.47 -32.46 1.07
CA MET A 91 6.21 -33.70 0.92
C MET A 91 5.98 -34.33 -0.47
N VAL A 92 4.73 -34.43 -0.91
CA VAL A 92 4.36 -34.93 -2.25
C VAL A 92 4.97 -34.06 -3.36
N VAL A 93 4.94 -32.74 -3.20
CA VAL A 93 5.54 -31.79 -4.15
C VAL A 93 7.07 -31.93 -4.19
N THR A 94 7.72 -32.20 -3.05
CA THR A 94 9.18 -32.39 -3.00
C THR A 94 9.65 -33.74 -3.51
N LEU A 95 8.85 -34.81 -3.38
CA LEU A 95 9.21 -36.15 -3.87
C LEU A 95 9.00 -36.31 -5.38
N SER A 96 8.19 -35.45 -6.01
CA SER A 96 7.79 -35.61 -7.41
C SER A 96 8.77 -35.02 -8.43
N SER A 97 9.71 -34.15 -8.02
CA SER A 97 10.73 -33.57 -8.91
C SER A 97 11.81 -32.81 -8.14
N PRO A 98 13.07 -32.75 -8.63
CA PRO A 98 14.10 -31.83 -8.13
C PRO A 98 13.66 -30.35 -8.14
N ALA A 99 12.78 -29.96 -9.08
CA ALA A 99 12.18 -28.63 -9.13
C ALA A 99 11.08 -28.41 -8.05
N GLY A 100 10.57 -29.50 -7.48
CA GLY A 100 9.56 -29.50 -6.43
C GLY A 100 10.04 -28.86 -5.12
N ILE A 101 11.34 -28.93 -4.84
CA ILE A 101 11.96 -28.27 -3.67
C ILE A 101 11.91 -26.75 -3.80
N LEU A 102 12.18 -26.21 -4.99
CA LEU A 102 12.10 -24.76 -5.26
C LEU A 102 10.66 -24.27 -5.22
N LEU A 103 9.71 -25.07 -5.73
CA LEU A 103 8.28 -24.74 -5.71
C LEU A 103 7.72 -24.79 -4.27
N ALA A 104 8.11 -25.79 -3.48
CA ALA A 104 7.78 -25.88 -2.06
C ALA A 104 8.37 -24.70 -1.26
N ALA A 105 9.63 -24.33 -1.52
CA ALA A 105 10.27 -23.17 -0.89
C ALA A 105 9.56 -21.85 -1.28
N GLY A 106 9.12 -21.73 -2.54
CA GLY A 106 8.32 -20.59 -3.01
C GLY A 106 6.96 -20.50 -2.32
N ILE A 107 6.24 -21.62 -2.16
CA ILE A 107 4.95 -21.67 -1.46
C ILE A 107 5.12 -21.30 0.03
N VAL A 108 6.12 -21.88 0.71
CA VAL A 108 6.41 -21.57 2.11
C VAL A 108 6.83 -20.11 2.27
N GLY A 109 7.67 -19.59 1.37
CA GLY A 109 8.10 -18.19 1.32
C GLY A 109 6.92 -17.23 1.14
N LEU A 110 5.99 -17.55 0.24
CA LEU A 110 4.77 -16.77 0.00
C LEU A 110 3.84 -16.79 1.22
N ILE A 111 3.61 -17.95 1.84
CA ILE A 111 2.82 -18.07 3.08
C ILE A 111 3.46 -17.26 4.22
N PHE A 112 4.79 -17.30 4.34
CA PHE A 112 5.53 -16.53 5.34
C PHE A 112 5.46 -15.02 5.06
N LEU A 113 5.54 -14.59 3.79
CA LEU A 113 5.36 -13.21 3.38
C LEU A 113 3.95 -12.69 3.67
N MET A 114 2.92 -13.46 3.30
CA MET A 114 1.52 -13.12 3.59
C MET A 114 1.25 -13.08 5.09
N ARG A 115 1.83 -14.00 5.86
CA ARG A 115 1.71 -14.00 7.33
C ARG A 115 2.52 -12.90 8.00
N LYS A 116 3.71 -12.56 7.52
CA LYS A 116 4.53 -11.45 8.02
C LYS A 116 3.83 -10.12 7.74
N ARG A 117 3.24 -9.96 6.56
CA ARG A 117 2.43 -8.79 6.19
C ARG A 117 1.19 -8.69 7.07
N ARG A 118 0.51 -9.81 7.36
CA ARG A 118 -0.65 -9.85 8.26
C ARG A 118 -0.27 -9.62 9.73
N ARG A 119 0.84 -10.20 10.22
CA ARG A 119 1.31 -10.02 11.59
C ARG A 119 1.83 -8.61 11.87
N ARG A 120 2.41 -7.93 10.88
CA ARG A 120 2.81 -6.52 11.01
C ARG A 120 1.60 -5.58 11.12
N ARG A 121 0.50 -5.90 10.42
CA ARG A 121 -0.78 -5.21 10.61
C ARG A 121 -1.36 -5.47 12.01
N GLN A 122 -1.26 -6.70 12.51
CA GLN A 122 -1.78 -7.11 13.81
C GLN A 122 -0.96 -6.62 15.01
N ALA A 123 0.38 -6.59 14.92
CA ALA A 123 1.24 -6.12 15.99
C ALA A 123 1.03 -4.62 16.27
N TRP A 124 0.79 -3.84 15.21
CA TRP A 124 0.43 -2.43 15.34
C TRP A 124 -0.99 -2.25 15.93
N GLU A 125 -1.97 -3.06 15.54
CA GLU A 125 -3.33 -3.05 16.12
C GLU A 125 -3.31 -3.45 17.62
N ASP A 126 -2.51 -4.45 18.00
CA ASP A 126 -2.36 -4.91 19.39
C ASP A 126 -1.62 -3.87 20.25
N GLU A 127 -0.59 -3.19 19.72
CA GLU A 127 0.11 -2.09 20.40
C GLU A 127 -0.77 -0.84 20.55
N THR A 128 -1.65 -0.56 19.58
CA THR A 128 -2.49 0.63 19.62
C THR A 128 -3.68 0.42 20.56
N TRP A 129 -4.42 -0.70 20.46
CA TRP A 129 -5.68 -0.91 21.19
C TRP A 129 -5.59 -1.72 22.49
N SER A 130 -4.41 -2.22 22.90
CA SER A 130 -4.23 -2.82 24.24
C SER A 130 -4.07 -1.79 25.36
N GLY A 131 -3.92 -0.49 25.03
CA GLY A 131 -3.73 0.58 26.01
C GLY A 131 -4.98 1.05 26.75
N ASN A 132 -6.16 0.45 26.54
CA ASN A 132 -7.40 0.92 27.14
C ASN A 132 -8.29 -0.22 27.66
N SER A 133 -7.69 -1.14 28.42
CA SER A 133 -8.40 -2.19 29.18
C SER A 133 -7.99 -2.20 30.65
N ASP A 134 -7.96 -1.03 31.29
CA ASP A 134 -8.15 -0.95 32.74
C ASP A 134 -9.65 -0.75 33.00
N VAL A 135 -10.38 -1.86 33.02
CA VAL A 135 -11.70 -1.92 33.67
C VAL A 135 -11.47 -2.57 35.03
N PRO A 136 -11.55 -1.83 36.15
CA PRO A 136 -11.57 -2.44 37.47
C PRO A 136 -12.90 -3.16 37.67
N SER A 137 -12.83 -4.41 38.14
CA SER A 137 -13.98 -5.20 38.60
C SER A 137 -14.77 -4.48 39.70
N PRO A 138 -16.11 -4.62 39.76
CA PRO A 138 -16.94 -3.93 40.74
C PRO A 138 -17.01 -4.70 42.06
N THR A 139 -16.86 -4.01 43.18
CA THR A 139 -17.43 -4.39 44.48
C THR A 139 -17.98 -3.15 45.21
N PRO A 140 -18.95 -3.32 46.14
CA PRO A 140 -20.09 -2.41 46.28
C PRO A 140 -20.05 -1.43 47.47
N ASP A 141 -21.02 -0.52 47.43
CA ASP A 141 -21.60 0.34 48.48
C ASP A 141 -20.78 1.54 49.00
N VAL A 142 -21.34 2.76 48.87
CA VAL A 142 -22.11 3.46 49.92
C VAL A 142 -22.67 4.79 49.37
N ARG A 143 -23.86 5.14 49.85
CA ARG A 143 -24.77 6.25 49.50
C ARG A 143 -24.30 7.66 49.91
N THR A 144 -25.12 8.63 49.46
CA THR A 144 -25.33 10.06 49.84
C THR A 144 -24.71 11.00 48.81
N GLY A 145 -25.40 11.97 48.18
CA GLY A 145 -26.56 12.80 48.53
C GLY A 145 -26.15 14.27 48.25
N VAL A 146 -27.11 15.18 47.95
CA VAL A 146 -26.96 16.66 47.75
C VAL A 146 -26.66 17.06 46.28
N GLU A 147 -27.65 17.50 45.47
CA GLU A 147 -28.39 18.79 45.37
C GLU A 147 -27.79 19.81 44.37
N VAL A 148 -28.55 20.00 43.28
CA VAL A 148 -29.09 21.25 42.71
C VAL A 148 -28.16 22.46 42.41
N SER A 149 -28.08 22.81 41.12
CA SER A 149 -28.39 24.13 40.50
C SER A 149 -27.42 24.53 39.38
N GLY A 150 -27.95 25.06 38.26
CA GLY A 150 -27.15 25.89 37.36
C GLY A 150 -27.55 25.97 35.88
N THR A 151 -28.71 26.56 35.60
CA THR A 151 -28.96 27.51 34.48
C THR A 151 -28.78 27.12 33.01
N ALA A 152 -29.95 27.04 32.36
CA ALA A 152 -30.36 27.23 30.96
C ALA A 152 -29.86 28.55 30.30
N THR A 153 -29.31 28.55 29.06
CA THR A 153 -29.98 28.82 27.73
C THR A 153 -29.74 30.29 27.25
N PRO A 154 -29.89 30.72 25.96
CA PRO A 154 -30.19 30.05 24.67
C PRO A 154 -29.28 30.39 23.45
N LEU A 155 -29.51 29.61 22.39
CA LEU A 155 -29.24 29.84 20.96
C LEU A 155 -30.06 31.00 20.37
N HIS A 156 -29.57 31.61 19.28
CA HIS A 156 -30.45 32.14 18.23
C HIS A 156 -29.98 31.76 16.80
N PRO A 157 -30.92 31.52 15.87
CA PRO A 157 -30.69 30.93 14.54
C PRO A 157 -30.68 32.00 13.44
N VAL A 158 -30.08 31.70 12.28
CA VAL A 158 -30.42 32.40 11.03
C VAL A 158 -30.55 31.42 9.87
N SER A 159 -31.62 31.67 9.14
CA SER A 159 -32.36 30.87 8.18
C SER A 159 -31.68 30.63 6.83
N VAL A 160 -32.18 29.56 6.21
CA VAL A 160 -32.04 29.13 4.82
C VAL A 160 -32.86 30.05 3.91
N GLU A 161 -32.29 30.53 2.80
CA GLU A 161 -33.07 30.71 1.56
C GLU A 161 -32.23 30.75 0.28
N ALA A 162 -32.78 30.04 -0.72
CA ALA A 162 -32.70 30.26 -2.16
C ALA A 162 -31.41 29.91 -2.92
N ALA A 163 -31.45 28.68 -3.46
CA ALA A 163 -30.80 28.24 -4.67
C ALA A 163 -31.12 29.14 -5.88
N THR A 164 -30.10 29.46 -6.69
CA THR A 164 -30.13 29.53 -8.17
C THR A 164 -28.79 30.09 -8.70
N ALA A 165 -27.78 29.23 -8.86
CA ALA A 165 -26.63 29.44 -9.78
C ALA A 165 -25.59 28.29 -9.68
N ALA A 166 -26.00 27.02 -9.70
CA ALA A 166 -25.08 25.89 -9.66
C ALA A 166 -25.07 25.16 -11.01
N SER A 167 -24.33 25.68 -12.00
CA SER A 167 -24.01 24.91 -13.21
C SER A 167 -22.76 25.37 -13.97
N ARG A 168 -21.84 26.10 -13.32
CA ARG A 168 -20.53 26.44 -13.94
C ARG A 168 -19.43 26.40 -12.90
N ARG A 169 -18.46 25.50 -13.13
CA ARG A 169 -17.07 25.43 -12.60
C ARG A 169 -16.76 24.35 -11.56
N ASN A 170 -16.68 23.09 -12.01
CA ASN A 170 -15.79 22.07 -11.40
C ASN A 170 -14.69 21.65 -12.39
N HIS A 171 -13.97 22.62 -12.95
CA HIS A 171 -12.69 22.37 -13.63
C HIS A 171 -11.60 22.97 -12.76
N ALA A 172 -11.14 22.21 -11.76
CA ALA A 172 -9.92 22.58 -11.05
C ALA A 172 -8.73 22.42 -12.00
N LYS A 173 -7.81 23.37 -11.91
CA LYS A 173 -6.60 23.44 -12.74
C LYS A 173 -5.76 22.18 -12.47
N THR A 174 -5.63 21.30 -13.45
CA THR A 174 -4.66 20.19 -13.43
C THR A 174 -3.28 20.77 -13.06
N PRO A 175 -2.53 20.16 -12.13
CA PRO A 175 -1.18 20.62 -11.86
C PRO A 175 -0.35 20.51 -13.15
N LYS A 176 0.26 21.63 -13.57
CA LYS A 176 0.98 21.76 -14.87
C LYS A 176 2.39 21.13 -14.87
N GLY A 177 2.57 20.01 -14.17
CA GLY A 177 3.88 19.36 -14.02
C GLY A 177 4.06 18.13 -14.91
N GLU A 178 5.31 17.71 -15.11
CA GLU A 178 5.62 16.41 -15.68
C GLU A 178 5.12 15.29 -14.74
N PRO A 179 4.54 14.19 -15.26
CA PRO A 179 4.07 13.09 -14.43
C PRO A 179 5.24 12.30 -13.82
N TYR A 180 5.28 12.25 -12.50
CA TYR A 180 6.10 11.31 -11.74
C TYR A 180 5.31 10.02 -11.51
N ARG A 181 5.66 8.95 -12.24
CA ARG A 181 5.03 7.64 -12.06
C ARG A 181 5.50 6.99 -10.77
N MET A 182 4.64 6.93 -9.76
CA MET A 182 4.95 6.40 -8.43
C MET A 182 5.34 4.91 -8.44
N SER A 183 4.93 4.19 -9.49
CA SER A 183 5.32 2.80 -9.73
C SER A 183 6.79 2.63 -10.11
N LEU A 184 7.45 3.65 -10.67
CA LEU A 184 8.85 3.64 -11.11
C LEU A 184 9.18 2.48 -12.08
N GLY A 185 8.22 2.04 -12.88
CA GLY A 185 8.38 0.92 -13.81
C GLY A 185 8.05 -0.46 -13.21
N ARG A 186 7.63 -0.53 -11.94
CA ARG A 186 7.08 -1.77 -11.35
C ARG A 186 5.71 -2.09 -11.94
N PRO A 187 5.30 -3.38 -11.94
CA PRO A 187 3.94 -3.75 -12.26
C PRO A 187 2.93 -2.99 -11.39
N GLU A 188 1.98 -2.34 -12.04
CA GLU A 188 1.00 -1.48 -11.38
C GLU A 188 -0.27 -2.30 -11.07
N TRP A 189 -0.20 -3.10 -10.01
CA TRP A 189 -1.37 -3.83 -9.52
C TRP A 189 -2.19 -2.94 -8.56
N PRO A 190 -3.45 -2.61 -8.90
CA PRO A 190 -4.30 -1.82 -8.02
C PRO A 190 -4.50 -2.52 -6.68
N ASN A 191 -4.11 -1.84 -5.59
CA ASN A 191 -4.01 -2.45 -4.25
C ASN A 191 -4.52 -1.54 -3.12
N VAL A 192 -4.77 -0.26 -3.38
CA VAL A 192 -5.30 0.70 -2.39
C VAL A 192 -6.69 1.16 -2.82
N GLU A 193 -7.68 0.96 -1.96
CA GLU A 193 -9.05 1.38 -2.22
C GLU A 193 -9.24 2.87 -1.99
N VAL A 194 -9.93 3.50 -2.93
CA VAL A 194 -10.41 4.87 -2.80
C VAL A 194 -11.70 4.85 -1.97
N VAL A 195 -11.98 5.94 -1.27
CA VAL A 195 -13.20 6.14 -0.49
C VAL A 195 -13.93 7.40 -0.94
N GLY A 196 -15.23 7.46 -0.65
CA GLY A 196 -16.05 8.62 -0.94
C GLY A 196 -16.52 8.72 -2.39
N GLU A 197 -16.36 7.66 -3.19
CA GLU A 197 -16.65 7.64 -4.63
C GLU A 197 -18.10 8.02 -4.96
N HIS A 198 -19.03 7.76 -4.04
CA HIS A 198 -20.44 8.10 -4.17
C HIS A 198 -20.68 9.60 -4.39
N ALA A 199 -19.82 10.47 -3.86
CA ALA A 199 -19.92 11.92 -4.05
C ALA A 199 -19.38 12.39 -5.41
N TYR A 200 -18.66 11.52 -6.14
CA TYR A 200 -17.89 11.89 -7.32
C TYR A 200 -18.32 11.14 -8.60
N GLY A 201 -19.58 10.73 -8.65
CA GLY A 201 -20.12 9.92 -9.75
C GLY A 201 -20.00 10.54 -11.15
N GLU A 202 -20.00 11.88 -11.26
CA GLU A 202 -19.77 12.55 -12.55
C GLU A 202 -18.36 12.28 -13.09
N GLY A 203 -17.33 12.39 -12.22
CA GLY A 203 -15.93 12.11 -12.58
C GLY A 203 -15.73 10.66 -12.99
N ILE A 204 -16.31 9.73 -12.23
CA ILE A 204 -16.23 8.29 -12.49
C ILE A 204 -16.90 7.92 -13.80
N ARG A 205 -18.12 8.43 -14.08
CA ARG A 205 -18.79 8.20 -15.37
C ARG A 205 -18.00 8.78 -16.53
N ALA A 206 -17.41 9.96 -16.38
CA ALA A 206 -16.58 10.56 -17.42
C ALA A 206 -15.37 9.67 -17.75
N ALA A 207 -14.68 9.17 -16.73
CA ALA A 207 -13.54 8.27 -16.90
C ALA A 207 -13.94 6.96 -17.60
N LEU A 208 -15.02 6.31 -17.15
CA LEU A 208 -15.53 5.06 -17.74
C LEU A 208 -16.04 5.20 -19.17
N ARG A 209 -16.67 6.33 -19.51
CA ARG A 209 -17.10 6.60 -20.90
C ARG A 209 -15.90 6.85 -21.80
N ALA A 210 -14.91 7.60 -21.32
CA ALA A 210 -13.70 7.88 -22.08
C ALA A 210 -12.87 6.61 -22.36
N SER A 211 -12.90 5.62 -21.46
CA SER A 211 -12.27 4.32 -21.69
C SER A 211 -13.12 3.35 -22.52
N GLY A 212 -14.34 3.73 -22.91
CA GLY A 212 -15.29 2.85 -23.61
C GLY A 212 -15.90 1.75 -22.72
N ALA A 213 -15.64 1.78 -21.41
CA ALA A 213 -16.11 0.79 -20.45
C ALA A 213 -17.61 0.92 -20.16
N LEU A 214 -18.14 2.15 -20.19
CA LEU A 214 -19.55 2.43 -20.00
C LEU A 214 -20.14 3.07 -21.25
N THR A 215 -21.20 2.46 -21.80
CA THR A 215 -21.94 2.96 -22.97
C THR A 215 -23.41 3.14 -22.63
N ALA A 216 -24.19 3.80 -23.50
CA ALA A 216 -25.63 3.97 -23.28
C ALA A 216 -26.39 2.63 -23.13
N GLN A 217 -25.82 1.53 -23.64
CA GLN A 217 -26.40 0.19 -23.62
C GLN A 217 -25.86 -0.71 -22.50
N ARG A 218 -24.82 -0.26 -21.76
CA ARG A 218 -24.19 -1.05 -20.69
C ARG A 218 -24.30 -0.31 -19.37
N SER A 219 -25.00 -0.93 -18.42
CA SER A 219 -25.06 -0.46 -17.03
C SER A 219 -23.82 -0.87 -16.23
N GLU A 220 -23.17 -1.98 -16.56
CA GLU A 220 -21.90 -2.39 -15.93
C GLU A 220 -20.71 -2.01 -16.81
N GLY A 221 -19.65 -1.49 -16.20
CA GLY A 221 -18.44 -1.10 -16.89
C GLY A 221 -17.20 -1.28 -16.02
N GLU A 222 -16.11 -1.69 -16.66
CA GLU A 222 -14.81 -1.84 -16.04
C GLU A 222 -13.73 -1.21 -16.89
N ALA A 223 -12.87 -0.42 -16.25
CA ALA A 223 -11.73 0.20 -16.87
C ALA A 223 -10.48 -0.10 -16.04
N GLU A 224 -9.46 -0.62 -16.70
CA GLU A 224 -8.17 -0.94 -16.11
C GLU A 224 -7.09 0.04 -16.59
N SER A 225 -6.00 0.14 -15.81
CA SER A 225 -4.81 0.93 -16.17
C SER A 225 -5.08 2.42 -16.46
N LEU A 226 -6.14 3.02 -15.90
CA LEU A 226 -6.38 4.45 -16.07
C LEU A 226 -5.30 5.25 -15.36
N GLN A 227 -4.66 6.17 -16.07
CA GLN A 227 -3.72 7.09 -15.46
C GLN A 227 -4.48 8.10 -14.60
N VAL A 228 -4.13 8.15 -13.32
CA VAL A 228 -4.72 9.03 -12.31
C VAL A 228 -3.63 9.84 -11.61
N GLU A 229 -4.05 10.99 -11.08
CA GLU A 229 -3.24 11.93 -10.33
C GLU A 229 -3.60 11.81 -8.85
N LEU A 230 -2.60 11.77 -7.97
CA LEU A 230 -2.76 11.90 -6.53
C LEU A 230 -2.44 13.33 -6.13
N VAL A 231 -3.42 14.03 -5.56
CA VAL A 231 -3.30 15.45 -5.23
C VAL A 231 -3.50 15.64 -3.74
N ALA A 232 -2.47 16.12 -3.04
CA ALA A 232 -2.57 16.50 -1.64
C ALA A 232 -3.35 17.80 -1.48
N GLU A 233 -4.26 17.84 -0.50
CA GLU A 233 -5.16 18.96 -0.25
C GLU A 233 -5.00 19.44 1.21
N PRO A 234 -3.91 20.16 1.54
CA PRO A 234 -3.67 20.63 2.90
C PRO A 234 -4.73 21.62 3.40
N ASP A 235 -5.47 22.22 2.47
CA ASP A 235 -6.57 23.16 2.69
C ASP A 235 -7.94 22.48 2.84
N ASN A 236 -8.00 21.14 2.82
CA ASN A 236 -9.24 20.41 3.00
C ASN A 236 -9.76 20.57 4.45
N PRO A 237 -11.01 21.06 4.65
CA PRO A 237 -11.53 21.39 5.99
C PRO A 237 -11.79 20.16 6.88
N TYR A 238 -11.81 18.94 6.31
CA TYR A 238 -12.13 17.71 7.04
C TYR A 238 -10.90 16.89 7.43
N ASP A 239 -9.80 17.03 6.67
CA ASP A 239 -8.54 16.31 6.88
C ASP A 239 -7.38 17.02 6.17
N SER A 240 -6.46 17.62 6.93
CA SER A 240 -5.26 18.27 6.39
C SER A 240 -4.32 17.31 5.62
N ASN A 241 -4.45 16.00 5.81
CA ASN A 241 -3.69 14.99 5.07
C ASN A 241 -4.42 14.45 3.84
N ALA A 242 -5.62 14.96 3.52
CA ALA A 242 -6.43 14.48 2.42
C ALA A 242 -5.63 14.39 1.11
N ILE A 243 -5.74 13.25 0.44
CA ILE A 243 -5.19 13.02 -0.90
C ILE A 243 -6.36 12.61 -1.78
N SER A 244 -6.72 13.46 -2.73
CA SER A 244 -7.71 13.10 -3.75
C SER A 244 -7.06 12.32 -4.88
N VAL A 245 -7.83 11.38 -5.43
CA VAL A 245 -7.50 10.63 -6.64
C VAL A 245 -8.27 11.26 -7.77
N ARG A 246 -7.57 11.74 -8.81
CA ARG A 246 -8.17 12.50 -9.91
C ARG A 246 -7.87 11.89 -11.27
N TRP A 247 -8.80 12.00 -12.19
CA TRP A 247 -8.62 11.67 -13.59
C TRP A 247 -8.92 12.91 -14.44
N ASN A 248 -7.94 13.40 -15.20
CA ASN A 248 -8.03 14.64 -15.98
C ASN A 248 -8.58 15.82 -15.13
N GLY A 249 -8.04 15.99 -13.92
CA GLY A 249 -8.46 17.02 -12.96
C GLY A 249 -9.82 16.79 -12.28
N ARG A 250 -10.58 15.73 -12.63
CA ARG A 250 -11.85 15.38 -11.97
C ARG A 250 -11.60 14.43 -10.82
N VAL A 251 -12.09 14.77 -9.63
CA VAL A 251 -12.00 13.90 -8.45
C VAL A 251 -12.81 12.62 -8.69
N LEU A 252 -12.22 11.47 -8.37
CA LEU A 252 -12.85 10.15 -8.36
C LEU A 252 -13.16 9.69 -6.93
N GLY A 253 -12.45 10.26 -5.95
CA GLY A 253 -12.58 9.99 -4.53
C GLY A 253 -11.28 10.33 -3.81
N TYR A 254 -11.09 9.80 -2.61
CA TYR A 254 -9.95 10.08 -1.73
C TYR A 254 -9.27 8.80 -1.29
N LEU A 255 -8.00 8.88 -0.92
CA LEU A 255 -7.42 7.84 -0.07
C LEU A 255 -8.16 7.83 1.29
N SER A 256 -8.22 6.66 1.93
CA SER A 256 -8.71 6.55 3.31
C SER A 256 -7.88 7.46 4.23
N ARG A 257 -8.42 7.93 5.36
CA ARG A 257 -7.63 8.77 6.32
C ARG A 257 -6.33 8.09 6.76
N GLU A 258 -6.37 6.77 6.97
CA GLU A 258 -5.20 5.95 7.31
C GLU A 258 -4.14 5.99 6.21
N ASP A 259 -4.53 5.72 4.96
CA ASP A 259 -3.60 5.76 3.83
C ASP A 259 -3.14 7.18 3.52
N ALA A 260 -4.01 8.17 3.66
CA ALA A 260 -3.69 9.58 3.47
C ALA A 260 -2.51 10.00 4.35
N VAL A 261 -2.50 9.62 5.64
CA VAL A 261 -1.36 9.84 6.54
C VAL A 261 -0.10 9.12 6.05
N ARG A 262 -0.21 7.85 5.66
CA ARG A 262 0.93 7.04 5.20
C ARG A 262 1.57 7.57 3.91
N TYR A 263 0.77 8.10 2.99
CA TYR A 263 1.21 8.57 1.68
C TYR A 263 1.45 10.08 1.61
N ALA A 264 1.08 10.85 2.64
CA ALA A 264 1.21 12.31 2.67
C ALA A 264 2.63 12.78 2.34
N GLN A 265 3.64 12.25 3.03
CA GLN A 265 5.03 12.70 2.85
C GLN A 265 5.54 12.49 1.41
N PRO A 266 5.51 11.28 0.83
CA PRO A 266 6.03 11.08 -0.53
C PRO A 266 5.20 11.80 -1.60
N VAL A 267 3.87 11.87 -1.46
CA VAL A 267 3.01 12.59 -2.41
C VAL A 267 3.28 14.10 -2.36
N ARG A 268 3.35 14.68 -1.16
CA ARG A 268 3.64 16.11 -1.00
C ARG A 268 5.05 16.46 -1.50
N ARG A 269 6.05 15.59 -1.28
CA ARG A 269 7.40 15.77 -1.82
C ARG A 269 7.39 15.88 -3.34
N ILE A 270 6.69 14.98 -4.02
CA ILE A 270 6.57 14.99 -5.49
C ILE A 270 5.92 16.30 -5.97
N ILE A 271 4.80 16.69 -5.35
CA ILE A 271 4.06 17.91 -5.72
C ILE A 271 4.91 19.17 -5.47
N ALA A 272 5.56 19.26 -4.31
CA ALA A 272 6.44 20.37 -3.97
C ALA A 272 7.68 20.46 -4.89
N SER A 273 8.08 19.33 -5.48
CA SER A 273 9.12 19.28 -6.52
C SER A 273 8.64 19.78 -7.89
N GLY A 274 7.39 20.23 -8.02
CA GLY A 274 6.80 20.72 -9.26
C GLY A 274 6.29 19.62 -10.19
N LEU A 275 6.22 18.37 -9.72
CA LEU A 275 5.78 17.21 -10.49
C LEU A 275 4.34 16.81 -10.16
N VAL A 276 3.72 16.03 -11.03
CA VAL A 276 2.40 15.43 -10.80
C VAL A 276 2.60 14.02 -10.28
N ALA A 277 2.15 13.72 -9.05
CA ALA A 277 2.17 12.35 -8.54
C ALA A 277 1.15 11.50 -9.31
N ALA A 278 1.65 10.59 -10.15
CA ALA A 278 0.84 9.81 -11.08
C ALA A 278 0.91 8.31 -10.76
N SER A 279 -0.22 7.63 -10.96
CA SER A 279 -0.38 6.19 -10.78
C SER A 279 -1.40 5.65 -11.78
N SER A 280 -1.52 4.33 -11.91
CA SER A 280 -2.72 3.74 -12.51
C SER A 280 -3.79 3.41 -11.48
N ALA A 281 -5.02 3.37 -11.97
CA ALA A 281 -6.20 2.92 -11.26
C ALA A 281 -7.02 1.92 -12.08
N ARG A 282 -7.81 1.13 -11.35
CA ARG A 282 -8.91 0.33 -11.87
C ARG A 282 -10.21 0.90 -11.34
N ILE A 283 -11.19 1.00 -12.21
CA ILE A 283 -12.54 1.43 -11.89
C ILE A 283 -13.49 0.31 -12.29
N TRP A 284 -14.25 -0.19 -11.34
CA TRP A 284 -15.43 -1.02 -11.61
C TRP A 284 -16.67 -0.21 -11.22
N ALA A 285 -17.70 -0.21 -12.06
CA ALA A 285 -18.95 0.42 -11.72
C ALA A 285 -20.17 -0.26 -12.34
N TYR A 286 -21.29 -0.08 -11.64
CA TYR A 286 -22.64 -0.40 -12.06
C TYR A 286 -23.50 0.87 -11.98
N ASP A 287 -23.95 1.38 -13.12
CA ASP A 287 -24.76 2.59 -13.29
C ASP A 287 -26.20 2.22 -13.66
N GLU A 288 -27.11 2.35 -12.69
CA GLU A 288 -28.56 2.18 -12.88
C GLU A 288 -29.22 3.50 -13.35
N GLY A 289 -28.42 4.49 -13.76
CA GLY A 289 -28.86 5.82 -14.16
C GLY A 289 -29.11 6.74 -12.96
N ASN A 290 -29.99 6.35 -12.04
CA ASN A 290 -30.27 7.12 -10.82
C ASN A 290 -29.22 6.88 -9.71
N GLN A 291 -28.55 5.72 -9.74
CA GLN A 291 -27.60 5.29 -8.73
C GLN A 291 -26.36 4.73 -9.43
N LEU A 292 -25.20 5.32 -9.13
CA LEU A 292 -23.91 4.79 -9.51
C LEU A 292 -23.31 4.05 -8.32
N ARG A 293 -23.00 2.77 -8.49
CA ARG A 293 -22.16 2.01 -7.56
C ARG A 293 -20.81 1.84 -8.21
N ALA A 294 -19.78 2.41 -7.61
CA ALA A 294 -18.43 2.34 -8.14
C ALA A 294 -17.45 1.92 -7.05
N ARG A 295 -16.38 1.28 -7.50
CA ARG A 295 -15.18 1.00 -6.70
C ARG A 295 -13.98 1.45 -7.50
N VAL A 296 -13.17 2.32 -6.90
CA VAL A 296 -11.90 2.74 -7.49
C VAL A 296 -10.76 2.16 -6.66
N THR A 297 -9.77 1.59 -7.32
CA THR A 297 -8.56 1.05 -6.68
C THR A 297 -7.34 1.59 -7.41
N VAL A 298 -6.36 2.11 -6.67
CA VAL A 298 -5.13 2.71 -7.20
C VAL A 298 -3.94 1.80 -6.91
N ALA A 299 -2.98 1.75 -7.84
CA ALA A 299 -1.75 0.96 -7.75
C ALA A 299 -0.63 1.73 -7.04
N LEU A 300 -0.57 1.66 -5.71
CA LEU A 300 0.43 2.36 -4.92
C LEU A 300 1.45 1.39 -4.31
N PRO A 301 2.75 1.54 -4.58
CA PRO A 301 3.81 0.86 -3.83
C PRO A 301 3.78 1.27 -2.35
N GLU A 302 4.47 0.52 -1.49
CA GLU A 302 4.66 0.95 -0.09
C GLU A 302 5.29 2.37 -0.04
N PRO A 303 4.90 3.24 0.91
CA PRO A 303 5.31 4.65 0.91
C PRO A 303 6.82 4.89 0.76
N ALA A 304 7.62 4.10 1.49
CA ALA A 304 9.09 4.17 1.47
C ALA A 304 9.73 3.76 0.13
N MET A 305 8.93 3.24 -0.80
CA MET A 305 9.37 2.78 -2.11
C MET A 305 8.92 3.71 -3.25
N ILE A 306 8.25 4.83 -2.97
CA ILE A 306 7.74 5.77 -3.98
C ILE A 306 8.81 6.72 -4.49
N ALA A 307 9.67 7.21 -3.61
CA ALA A 307 10.64 8.26 -3.90
C ALA A 307 12.01 7.92 -3.30
N PRO A 308 13.12 8.07 -4.05
CA PRO A 308 14.47 7.85 -3.54
C PRO A 308 14.83 8.82 -2.42
N LEU A 309 15.54 8.34 -1.39
CA LEU A 309 15.94 9.14 -0.24
C LEU A 309 17.08 10.12 -0.56
N ASN A 310 17.92 9.78 -1.54
CA ASN A 310 19.00 10.63 -2.05
C ASN A 310 18.67 11.24 -3.42
N GLU A 311 19.41 12.28 -3.77
CA GLU A 311 19.36 12.90 -5.09
C GLU A 311 20.15 12.07 -6.11
N PRO A 312 19.77 12.11 -7.40
CA PRO A 312 20.62 11.55 -8.45
C PRO A 312 21.98 12.29 -8.45
N PRO A 313 23.10 11.58 -8.68
CA PRO A 313 24.42 12.19 -8.64
C PRO A 313 24.59 13.24 -9.74
N THR A 314 25.51 14.18 -9.53
CA THR A 314 25.88 15.17 -10.55
C THR A 314 26.55 14.51 -11.74
N GLY A 315 26.28 14.99 -12.95
CA GLY A 315 26.84 14.44 -14.18
C GLY A 315 25.75 14.00 -15.16
N VAL A 316 26.17 13.44 -16.29
CA VAL A 316 25.26 12.84 -17.28
C VAL A 316 25.04 11.38 -16.88
N ASN A 317 23.83 11.08 -16.40
CA ASN A 317 23.47 9.76 -15.91
C ASN A 317 22.28 9.22 -16.70
N THR A 318 22.23 7.90 -16.86
CA THR A 318 21.10 7.20 -17.48
C THR A 318 20.49 6.24 -16.47
N LEU A 319 19.21 6.44 -16.17
CA LEU A 319 18.44 5.56 -15.30
C LEU A 319 18.10 4.27 -16.04
N LEU A 320 18.66 3.15 -15.57
CA LEU A 320 18.38 1.83 -16.09
C LEU A 320 16.92 1.45 -15.87
N PRO A 321 16.29 0.71 -16.80
CA PRO A 321 14.93 0.22 -16.61
C PRO A 321 14.82 -0.64 -15.36
N TRP A 322 13.67 -0.57 -14.69
CA TRP A 322 13.39 -1.42 -13.55
C TRP A 322 13.40 -2.90 -13.97
N GLY A 323 14.11 -3.73 -13.22
CA GLY A 323 14.20 -5.17 -13.47
C GLY A 323 14.04 -6.00 -12.21
N SER A 324 14.45 -7.28 -12.28
CA SER A 324 14.46 -8.16 -11.12
C SER A 324 15.44 -7.65 -10.04
N GLY A 325 15.14 -7.94 -8.77
CA GLY A 325 16.07 -7.64 -7.68
C GLY A 325 17.37 -8.41 -7.81
N ILE A 326 18.51 -7.70 -7.77
CA ILE A 326 19.86 -8.26 -7.79
C ILE A 326 20.51 -7.98 -6.43
N GLN A 327 20.95 -9.04 -5.76
CA GLN A 327 21.64 -8.93 -4.48
C GLN A 327 23.01 -8.29 -4.68
N ILE A 328 23.29 -7.23 -3.93
CA ILE A 328 24.63 -6.65 -3.82
C ILE A 328 25.39 -7.51 -2.79
N LEU A 329 26.71 -7.56 -2.90
CA LEU A 329 27.59 -8.27 -1.99
C LEU A 329 28.55 -7.29 -1.33
N LYS A 330 29.09 -7.71 -0.17
CA LYS A 330 30.04 -6.94 0.64
C LYS A 330 29.45 -5.63 1.17
N GLU A 331 28.12 -5.51 1.29
CA GLU A 331 27.50 -4.33 1.90
C GLU A 331 27.90 -4.16 3.37
N GLU A 332 28.22 -5.27 4.05
CA GLU A 332 28.69 -5.29 5.44
C GLU A 332 29.99 -4.51 5.65
N ASP A 333 30.87 -4.49 4.64
CA ASP A 333 32.14 -3.74 4.66
C ASP A 333 31.92 -2.22 4.52
N HIS A 334 30.68 -1.80 4.21
CA HIS A 334 30.30 -0.43 3.90
C HIS A 334 29.14 0.07 4.77
N PHE A 335 28.92 -0.54 5.94
CA PHE A 335 27.83 -0.16 6.84
C PHE A 335 27.93 1.29 7.36
N ASP A 336 29.14 1.84 7.48
CA ASP A 336 29.42 3.22 7.86
C ASP A 336 28.85 4.26 6.87
N VAL A 337 28.77 3.90 5.59
CA VAL A 337 28.11 4.69 4.54
C VAL A 337 26.61 4.41 4.54
N LEU A 338 26.21 3.13 4.52
CA LEU A 338 24.82 2.72 4.36
C LEU A 338 23.91 3.13 5.53
N SER A 339 24.42 3.08 6.76
CA SER A 339 23.67 3.43 7.98
C SER A 339 23.09 4.85 7.94
N ARG A 340 23.72 5.79 7.22
CA ARG A 340 23.26 7.18 7.04
C ARG A 340 21.96 7.28 6.23
N TYR A 341 21.63 6.24 5.48
CA TYR A 341 20.48 6.18 4.55
C TYR A 341 19.42 5.18 4.97
N VAL A 342 19.58 4.50 6.13
CA VAL A 342 18.55 3.62 6.68
C VAL A 342 17.49 4.49 7.38
N PRO A 343 16.25 4.55 6.87
CA PRO A 343 15.19 5.32 7.54
C PRO A 343 14.74 4.61 8.81
N SER A 344 14.00 5.32 9.66
CA SER A 344 13.43 4.77 10.92
C SER A 344 12.55 3.53 10.69
N GLU A 345 11.82 3.49 9.57
CA GLU A 345 11.00 2.35 9.15
C GLU A 345 11.82 1.13 8.69
N GLY A 346 13.14 1.29 8.56
CA GLY A 346 14.11 0.25 8.20
C GLY A 346 14.08 -0.16 6.72
N ILE A 347 13.29 0.51 5.87
CA ILE A 347 13.22 0.26 4.42
C ILE A 347 13.18 1.58 3.67
N GLY A 348 13.95 1.70 2.58
CA GLY A 348 13.93 2.86 1.71
C GLY A 348 14.32 2.55 0.27
N LEU A 349 14.16 3.53 -0.60
CA LEU A 349 14.62 3.51 -1.98
C LEU A 349 15.79 4.48 -2.15
N LEU A 350 16.79 4.11 -2.93
CA LEU A 350 17.97 4.93 -3.22
C LEU A 350 18.26 4.93 -4.71
N PHE A 351 18.95 5.98 -5.15
CA PHE A 351 19.72 5.97 -6.38
C PHE A 351 21.14 5.49 -6.09
N VAL A 352 21.63 4.57 -6.92
CA VAL A 352 23.04 4.11 -6.91
C VAL A 352 23.60 4.15 -8.32
N THR A 353 24.90 4.38 -8.45
CA THR A 353 25.60 4.29 -9.73
C THR A 353 26.34 2.97 -9.85
N LEU A 354 26.39 2.44 -11.07
CA LEU A 354 27.06 1.19 -11.39
C LEU A 354 28.30 1.48 -12.21
N HIS A 355 29.44 0.91 -11.80
CA HIS A 355 30.74 1.15 -12.41
C HIS A 355 31.38 -0.19 -12.79
N LYS A 356 31.98 -0.25 -13.97
CA LYS A 356 32.78 -1.41 -14.39
C LYS A 356 34.17 -1.27 -13.77
N GLU A 357 34.56 -2.25 -12.98
CA GLU A 357 35.86 -2.32 -12.33
C GLU A 357 36.53 -3.66 -12.62
N ILE A 358 37.85 -3.78 -12.42
CA ILE A 358 38.62 -4.99 -12.78
C ILE A 358 39.36 -5.54 -11.57
N TYR A 359 39.10 -6.80 -11.24
CA TYR A 359 39.97 -7.57 -10.34
C TYR A 359 41.17 -8.13 -11.10
N THR A 360 42.37 -7.92 -10.57
CA THR A 360 43.56 -8.66 -11.01
C THR A 360 43.79 -9.84 -10.06
N LEU A 361 43.56 -11.05 -10.55
CA LEU A 361 43.79 -12.28 -9.79
C LEU A 361 45.28 -12.54 -9.58
N LYS A 362 45.63 -13.39 -8.61
CA LYS A 362 47.04 -13.75 -8.31
C LYS A 362 47.81 -14.32 -9.51
N ASN A 363 47.10 -14.89 -10.48
CA ASN A 363 47.66 -15.43 -11.73
C ASN A 363 47.72 -14.38 -12.86
N GLY A 364 47.49 -13.10 -12.57
CA GLY A 364 47.46 -12.00 -13.54
C GLY A 364 46.18 -11.92 -14.38
N THR A 365 45.24 -12.85 -14.22
CA THR A 365 43.97 -12.81 -14.96
C THR A 365 43.13 -11.63 -14.50
N GLN A 366 42.73 -10.78 -15.45
CA GLN A 366 41.81 -9.68 -15.22
C GLN A 366 40.37 -10.17 -15.32
N ARG A 367 39.55 -9.85 -14.31
CA ARG A 367 38.13 -10.17 -14.28
C ARG A 367 37.31 -8.91 -14.04
N PRO A 368 36.51 -8.44 -15.02
CA PRO A 368 35.63 -7.31 -14.81
C PRO A 368 34.48 -7.69 -13.87
N PHE A 369 34.04 -6.75 -13.06
CA PHE A 369 32.89 -6.85 -12.18
C PHE A 369 32.17 -5.50 -12.09
N VAL A 370 30.96 -5.50 -11.54
CA VAL A 370 30.19 -4.27 -11.32
C VAL A 370 30.34 -3.83 -9.87
N GLU A 371 30.96 -2.67 -9.68
CA GLU A 371 31.00 -1.96 -8.40
C GLU A 371 29.76 -1.06 -8.26
N VAL A 372 29.19 -1.02 -7.05
CA VAL A 372 28.03 -0.17 -6.73
C VAL A 372 28.49 0.98 -5.86
N ARG A 373 28.16 2.21 -6.26
CA ARG A 373 28.46 3.42 -5.49
C ARG A 373 27.20 4.17 -5.10
N LEU A 374 27.16 4.67 -3.86
CA LEU A 374 26.14 5.56 -3.33
C LEU A 374 26.77 6.93 -3.09
N ASN A 375 26.29 7.95 -3.80
CA ASN A 375 26.83 9.32 -3.74
C ASN A 375 28.37 9.39 -3.92
N GLY A 376 28.91 8.52 -4.78
CA GLY A 376 30.34 8.44 -5.09
C GLY A 376 31.15 7.51 -4.18
N GLU A 377 30.61 7.08 -3.04
CA GLU A 377 31.27 6.13 -2.12
C GLU A 377 30.92 4.69 -2.50
N ARG A 378 31.90 3.76 -2.48
CA ARG A 378 31.65 2.34 -2.72
C ARG A 378 30.77 1.76 -1.60
N VAL A 379 29.74 1.01 -1.99
CA VAL A 379 28.79 0.37 -1.06
C VAL A 379 28.58 -1.12 -1.32
N GLY A 380 29.40 -1.70 -2.18
CA GLY A 380 29.40 -3.13 -2.47
C GLY A 380 29.66 -3.41 -3.94
N GLU A 381 29.42 -4.66 -4.33
CA GLU A 381 29.65 -5.14 -5.68
C GLU A 381 28.64 -6.21 -6.07
N LEU A 382 28.51 -6.49 -7.36
CA LEU A 382 27.73 -7.62 -7.83
C LEU A 382 28.61 -8.88 -7.93
N SER A 383 28.01 -10.06 -7.72
CA SER A 383 28.68 -11.33 -7.96
C SER A 383 29.22 -11.43 -9.40
N ASN A 384 30.16 -12.34 -9.65
CA ASN A 384 30.67 -12.57 -11.02
C ASN A 384 29.55 -12.90 -12.02
N VAL A 385 28.55 -13.69 -11.60
CA VAL A 385 27.43 -14.10 -12.45
C VAL A 385 26.52 -12.91 -12.77
N THR A 386 26.12 -12.15 -11.74
CA THR A 386 25.22 -11.00 -11.91
C THR A 386 25.91 -9.83 -12.61
N SER A 387 27.21 -9.62 -12.38
CA SER A 387 28.03 -8.65 -13.12
C SER A 387 28.00 -8.92 -14.62
N ALA A 388 28.18 -10.18 -15.05
CA ALA A 388 28.21 -10.53 -16.47
C ALA A 388 26.92 -10.14 -17.22
N HIS A 389 25.77 -10.09 -16.53
CA HIS A 389 24.50 -9.68 -17.12
C HIS A 389 24.34 -8.16 -17.32
N LEU A 390 25.15 -7.34 -16.66
CA LEU A 390 25.08 -5.88 -16.70
C LEU A 390 26.29 -5.23 -17.39
N LEU A 391 27.44 -5.89 -17.43
CA LEU A 391 28.65 -5.35 -18.06
C LEU A 391 28.44 -4.85 -19.50
N PRO A 392 27.74 -5.58 -20.40
CA PRO A 392 27.50 -5.05 -21.76
C PRO A 392 26.68 -3.76 -21.78
N LEU A 393 25.78 -3.59 -20.81
CA LEU A 393 24.97 -2.38 -20.67
C LEU A 393 25.81 -1.21 -20.15
N LEU A 394 26.69 -1.47 -19.18
CA LEU A 394 27.63 -0.47 -18.65
C LEU A 394 28.62 -0.03 -19.74
N ASP A 395 29.16 -0.97 -20.52
CA ASP A 395 30.04 -0.68 -21.65
C ASP A 395 29.35 0.24 -22.67
N HIS A 396 28.05 0.00 -22.95
CA HIS A 396 27.25 0.86 -23.82
C HIS A 396 27.06 2.26 -23.24
N THR A 397 26.64 2.38 -21.97
CA THR A 397 26.43 3.69 -21.35
C THR A 397 27.73 4.49 -21.25
N GLU A 398 28.84 3.84 -20.92
CA GLU A 398 30.15 4.47 -20.85
C GLU A 398 30.62 4.96 -22.23
N ALA A 399 30.40 4.16 -23.29
CA ALA A 399 30.75 4.54 -24.66
C ALA A 399 30.02 5.80 -25.15
N VAL A 400 28.81 6.08 -24.64
CA VAL A 400 28.07 7.31 -24.95
C VAL A 400 28.29 8.42 -23.90
N GLY A 401 29.20 8.23 -22.95
CA GLY A 401 29.56 9.23 -21.94
C GLY A 401 28.56 9.36 -20.79
N GLU A 402 27.73 8.34 -20.56
CA GLU A 402 26.69 8.32 -19.53
C GLU A 402 27.09 7.38 -18.38
N THR A 403 26.84 7.79 -17.13
CA THR A 403 26.97 6.90 -15.97
C THR A 403 25.66 6.13 -15.74
N ALA A 404 25.75 4.80 -15.65
CA ALA A 404 24.61 3.95 -15.34
C ALA A 404 24.08 4.22 -13.92
N LEU A 405 22.82 4.61 -13.82
CA LEU A 405 22.10 4.89 -12.58
C LEU A 405 20.99 3.87 -12.40
N ALA A 406 20.77 3.39 -11.18
CA ALA A 406 19.73 2.41 -10.90
C ALA A 406 19.07 2.70 -9.56
N TYR A 407 17.87 2.16 -9.39
CA TYR A 407 17.23 2.12 -8.08
C TYR A 407 17.84 1.00 -7.23
N ALA A 408 18.00 1.23 -5.94
CA ALA A 408 18.34 0.20 -4.97
C ALA A 408 17.40 0.29 -3.77
N LYS A 409 16.88 -0.86 -3.34
CA LYS A 409 16.15 -0.96 -2.09
C LYS A 409 17.16 -1.13 -0.95
N ILE A 410 17.14 -0.23 0.02
CA ILE A 410 17.84 -0.41 1.30
C ILE A 410 16.90 -1.04 2.31
N THR A 411 17.39 -2.04 3.04
CA THR A 411 16.73 -2.60 4.23
C THR A 411 17.76 -2.64 5.35
N GLY A 412 17.46 -2.09 6.51
CA GLY A 412 18.44 -2.02 7.58
C GLY A 412 17.87 -1.68 8.95
N SER A 413 18.79 -1.63 9.90
CA SER A 413 18.60 -1.20 11.28
C SER A 413 19.87 -0.47 11.75
N ALA A 414 19.94 -0.14 13.04
CA ALA A 414 21.15 0.41 13.66
C ALA A 414 22.36 -0.54 13.63
N LEU A 415 22.18 -1.83 13.31
CA LEU A 415 23.24 -2.84 13.39
C LEU A 415 23.73 -3.35 12.03
N ALA A 416 22.89 -3.26 11.00
CA ALA A 416 23.20 -3.82 9.68
C ALA A 416 22.31 -3.19 8.61
N ALA A 417 22.81 -3.13 7.39
CA ALA A 417 22.07 -2.69 6.21
C ALA A 417 22.37 -3.62 5.03
N GLN A 418 21.38 -3.77 4.16
CA GLN A 418 21.45 -4.59 2.96
C GLN A 418 20.91 -3.78 1.79
N LEU A 419 21.52 -3.94 0.62
CA LEU A 419 21.04 -3.35 -0.63
C LEU A 419 20.57 -4.42 -1.61
N VAL A 420 19.47 -4.13 -2.30
CA VAL A 420 19.00 -4.92 -3.44
C VAL A 420 18.82 -3.98 -4.63
N LEU A 421 19.68 -4.14 -5.63
CA LEU A 421 19.64 -3.39 -6.88
C LEU A 421 18.39 -3.76 -7.70
N GLN A 422 17.80 -2.78 -8.38
CA GLN A 422 16.66 -2.94 -9.27
C GLN A 422 17.06 -2.44 -10.65
N ALA A 423 17.48 -3.36 -11.51
CA ALA A 423 17.93 -3.06 -12.85
C ALA A 423 17.59 -4.22 -13.80
N ALA A 424 17.12 -3.88 -14.99
CA ALA A 424 16.97 -4.83 -16.08
C ALA A 424 18.35 -5.28 -16.58
N LYS A 425 18.49 -6.57 -16.88
CA LYS A 425 19.72 -7.13 -17.45
C LYS A 425 19.88 -6.66 -18.90
N ALA A 426 21.09 -6.73 -19.45
CA ALA A 426 21.35 -6.37 -20.85
C ALA A 426 20.41 -7.10 -21.85
N THR A 427 20.04 -8.35 -21.56
CA THR A 427 19.12 -9.15 -22.40
C THR A 427 17.65 -8.73 -22.31
N GLU A 428 17.30 -7.90 -21.33
CA GLU A 428 15.95 -7.41 -21.06
C GLU A 428 15.75 -5.97 -21.58
N ILE A 429 16.83 -5.31 -22.05
CA ILE A 429 16.80 -3.93 -22.56
C ILE A 429 16.29 -3.91 -24.01
N SER A 430 15.35 -3.01 -24.30
CA SER A 430 14.85 -2.80 -25.66
C SER A 430 15.80 -1.94 -26.49
N THR A 431 15.84 -2.17 -27.81
CA THR A 431 16.60 -1.32 -28.75
C THR A 431 16.17 0.15 -28.67
N ALA A 432 14.87 0.40 -28.48
CA ALA A 432 14.33 1.76 -28.34
C ALA A 432 14.94 2.49 -27.14
N TRP A 433 15.12 1.81 -26.00
CA TRP A 433 15.76 2.40 -24.83
C TRP A 433 17.23 2.74 -25.10
N LEU A 434 17.98 1.85 -25.77
CA LEU A 434 19.40 2.03 -26.06
C LEU A 434 19.72 3.26 -26.93
N VAL A 435 18.79 3.67 -27.80
CA VAL A 435 18.98 4.76 -28.77
C VAL A 435 18.36 6.10 -28.35
N THR A 436 17.61 6.14 -27.25
CA THR A 436 16.87 7.33 -26.79
C THR A 436 17.42 7.96 -25.51
N GLY A 437 18.59 7.51 -25.05
CA GLY A 437 19.28 8.10 -23.90
C GLY A 437 19.72 9.55 -24.12
N PRO A 438 20.04 10.29 -23.03
CA PRO A 438 20.05 9.84 -21.65
C PRO A 438 18.66 9.79 -21.01
N HIS A 439 18.40 8.73 -20.24
CA HIS A 439 17.16 8.56 -19.47
C HIS A 439 17.32 9.23 -18.10
N THR A 440 17.00 10.51 -18.02
CA THR A 440 17.24 11.29 -16.80
C THR A 440 16.34 10.84 -15.65
N ALA A 441 16.93 10.64 -14.46
CA ALA A 441 16.15 10.37 -13.25
C ALA A 441 15.35 11.61 -12.81
N PRO A 442 14.12 11.43 -12.30
CA PRO A 442 13.32 12.53 -11.81
C PRO A 442 14.02 13.24 -10.64
N LYS A 443 14.08 14.57 -10.71
CA LYS A 443 14.64 15.40 -9.64
C LYS A 443 13.56 15.77 -8.65
N LEU A 444 13.70 15.27 -7.43
CA LEU A 444 12.83 15.60 -6.30
C LEU A 444 13.58 16.53 -5.35
N LEU A 445 12.84 17.35 -4.61
CA LEU A 445 13.38 18.08 -3.46
C LEU A 445 14.06 17.13 -2.47
N PRO A 446 15.07 17.58 -1.70
CA PRO A 446 15.64 16.81 -0.61
C PRO A 446 14.58 16.29 0.37
N THR A 447 14.90 15.21 1.08
CA THR A 447 14.02 14.71 2.14
C THR A 447 13.90 15.75 3.26
N ALA A 448 12.66 16.17 3.55
CA ALA A 448 12.31 17.08 4.63
C ALA A 448 11.16 16.51 5.47
N THR A 449 11.01 17.03 6.69
CA THR A 449 9.90 16.70 7.61
C THR A 449 8.56 17.16 7.05
N GLU A 450 8.56 18.31 6.36
CA GLU A 450 7.36 18.92 5.80
C GLU A 450 7.64 19.48 4.41
N TYR A 451 6.60 19.51 3.58
CA TYR A 451 6.62 20.17 2.28
C TYR A 451 5.39 21.07 2.15
N VAL A 452 5.63 22.28 1.69
CA VAL A 452 4.57 23.22 1.33
C VAL A 452 4.04 22.83 -0.05
N VAL A 453 2.75 22.49 -0.11
CA VAL A 453 2.05 22.22 -1.38
C VAL A 453 0.90 23.21 -1.56
N PRO A 454 0.56 23.59 -2.79
CA PRO A 454 -0.53 24.53 -3.04
C PRO A 454 -1.89 24.02 -2.53
N PRO A 455 -2.82 24.92 -2.15
CA PRO A 455 -4.19 24.55 -1.88
C PRO A 455 -4.81 23.93 -3.14
N ALA A 456 -5.55 22.84 -2.97
CA ALA A 456 -6.11 22.08 -4.07
C ALA A 456 -7.52 21.54 -3.79
N TYR A 457 -8.09 21.76 -2.60
CA TYR A 457 -9.42 21.28 -2.25
C TYR A 457 -10.49 21.87 -3.19
N VAL A 458 -11.43 21.02 -3.62
CA VAL A 458 -12.56 21.39 -4.47
C VAL A 458 -13.84 20.90 -3.80
N LYS A 459 -14.85 21.78 -3.74
CA LYS A 459 -16.14 21.50 -3.13
C LYS A 459 -17.06 20.66 -4.01
#